data_AF-A0AA42Z275-F1
#
_entry.id   AF-A0AA42Z275-F1
#
_cell.length_a   1.000
_cell.length_b   1.000
_cell.length_c   1.000
_cell.angle_alpha   90.00
_cell.angle_beta   90.00
_cell.angle_gamma   90.00
#
_symmetry.space_group_name_H-M   'P 1'
#
loop_
_entity.id
_entity.type
_entity.pdbx_description
1 polymer ?
#
loop_
_entity_poly.entity_id
_entity_poly.type
_entity_poly.pdbx_seq_one_letter_code
_entity_poly.pdbx_strand_id
1 'polypeptide(L)'
;MESRDPGGEMETDTAIQDLTVACVTSVKNATGLELDLTQDTLSILDHYAELVDSPRDEVVSLLAPMCGAYFGEVLRRHLRDGKWDCASDTPEDWRLQFERCSLELNPIGVALEVLTRREAGGWGSHLQVAPVDRAKVDRALSVFGDVREDDFYKFGVRFEGIEQAYLALLNNPEGMAPDP
;
A
#
# COMPACT_ATOMS: atom_id res chain seq x y z
N MET A 1 -0.76 -9.76 -30.54
CA MET A 1 -1.78 -10.78 -30.29
C MET A 1 -1.70 -11.11 -28.82
N GLU A 2 -2.45 -10.37 -28.01
CA GLU A 2 -2.77 -10.72 -26.63
C GLU A 2 -4.16 -10.15 -26.41
N SER A 3 -5.14 -11.04 -26.38
CA SER A 3 -6.51 -10.71 -26.05
C SER A 3 -6.55 -10.44 -24.56
N ARG A 4 -6.56 -9.15 -24.19
CA ARG A 4 -6.82 -8.70 -22.82
C ARG A 4 -8.26 -9.10 -22.51
N ASP A 5 -8.46 -10.06 -21.63
CA ASP A 5 -9.79 -10.48 -21.19
C ASP A 5 -10.40 -9.36 -20.33
N PRO A 6 -11.44 -8.65 -20.80
CA PRO A 6 -12.03 -7.55 -20.04
C PRO A 6 -12.80 -8.05 -18.80
N GLY A 7 -13.01 -9.36 -18.64
CA GLY A 7 -13.67 -9.94 -17.46
C GLY A 7 -12.81 -9.88 -16.20
N GLY A 8 -11.51 -10.18 -16.31
CA GLY A 8 -10.60 -10.27 -15.14
C GLY A 8 -10.29 -8.92 -14.47
N GLU A 9 -10.22 -7.83 -15.24
CA GLU A 9 -10.01 -6.48 -14.68
C GLU A 9 -11.25 -5.99 -13.88
N MET A 10 -12.47 -6.33 -14.32
CA MET A 10 -13.70 -5.95 -13.60
C MET A 10 -13.90 -6.76 -12.31
N GLU A 11 -13.57 -8.05 -12.31
CA GLU A 11 -13.66 -8.91 -11.11
C GLU A 11 -12.63 -8.49 -10.04
N THR A 12 -11.43 -8.09 -10.48
CA THR A 12 -10.38 -7.56 -9.60
C THR A 12 -10.78 -6.26 -8.91
N ASP A 13 -11.27 -5.27 -9.67
CA ASP A 13 -11.72 -3.99 -9.11
C ASP A 13 -12.87 -4.22 -8.11
N THR A 14 -13.70 -5.27 -8.31
CA THR A 14 -14.78 -5.63 -7.39
C THR A 14 -14.24 -6.19 -6.06
N ALA A 15 -13.26 -7.09 -6.10
CA ALA A 15 -12.68 -7.68 -4.88
C ALA A 15 -12.00 -6.62 -3.97
N ILE A 16 -11.25 -5.69 -4.56
CA ILE A 16 -10.63 -4.58 -3.82
C ILE A 16 -11.69 -3.66 -3.20
N GLN A 17 -12.76 -3.36 -3.94
CA GLN A 17 -13.87 -2.55 -3.44
C GLN A 17 -14.59 -3.23 -2.27
N ASP A 18 -14.89 -4.52 -2.38
CA ASP A 18 -15.55 -5.29 -1.33
C ASP A 18 -14.70 -5.34 -0.04
N LEU A 19 -13.41 -5.62 -0.17
CA LEU A 19 -12.46 -5.59 0.95
C LEU A 19 -12.35 -4.20 1.58
N THR A 20 -12.34 -3.15 0.74
CA THR A 20 -12.31 -1.77 1.21
C THR A 20 -13.58 -1.42 2.00
N VAL A 21 -14.76 -1.80 1.51
CA VAL A 21 -16.03 -1.61 2.21
C VAL A 21 -16.07 -2.39 3.53
N ALA A 22 -15.53 -3.61 3.54
CA ALA A 22 -15.40 -4.42 4.75
C ALA A 22 -14.50 -3.73 5.80
N CYS A 23 -13.41 -3.09 5.37
CA CYS A 23 -12.54 -2.28 6.22
C CYS A 23 -13.31 -1.12 6.87
N VAL A 24 -13.93 -0.27 6.04
CA VAL A 24 -14.69 0.90 6.51
C VAL A 24 -15.78 0.47 7.51
N THR A 25 -16.50 -0.60 7.19
CA THR A 25 -17.59 -1.11 8.04
C THR A 25 -17.06 -1.62 9.38
N SER A 26 -15.99 -2.41 9.37
CA SER A 26 -15.42 -2.99 10.60
C SER A 26 -14.82 -1.93 11.51
N VAL A 27 -14.11 -0.95 10.93
CA VAL A 27 -13.54 0.18 11.70
C VAL A 27 -14.65 1.02 12.32
N LYS A 28 -15.70 1.33 11.57
CA LYS A 28 -16.87 2.06 12.11
C LYS A 28 -17.56 1.31 13.23
N ASN A 29 -17.72 -0.01 13.10
CA ASN A 29 -18.33 -0.83 14.14
C ASN A 29 -17.46 -0.95 15.40
N ALA A 30 -16.14 -1.00 15.25
CA ALA A 30 -15.22 -1.19 16.38
C ALA A 30 -14.87 0.11 17.11
N THR A 31 -14.71 1.21 16.37
CA THR A 31 -14.19 2.49 16.90
C THR A 31 -15.25 3.59 16.97
N GLY A 32 -16.35 3.47 16.22
CA GLY A 32 -17.35 4.53 16.03
C GLY A 32 -16.89 5.64 15.07
N LEU A 33 -15.67 5.59 14.55
CA LEU A 33 -15.10 6.58 13.64
C LEU A 33 -15.27 6.15 12.18
N GLU A 34 -15.26 7.11 11.26
CA GLU A 34 -15.48 6.86 9.84
C GLU A 34 -14.18 7.02 9.05
N LEU A 35 -13.91 6.03 8.19
CA LEU A 35 -12.85 6.07 7.20
C LEU A 35 -13.39 6.65 5.90
N ASP A 36 -12.65 7.57 5.28
CA ASP A 36 -13.12 8.36 4.13
C ASP A 36 -12.26 8.22 2.87
N LEU A 37 -11.32 7.27 2.87
CA LEU A 37 -10.38 7.01 1.77
C LEU A 37 -9.44 8.19 1.48
N THR A 38 -9.13 8.97 2.52
CA THR A 38 -8.07 9.98 2.52
C THR A 38 -6.94 9.60 3.48
N GLN A 39 -5.78 10.25 3.32
CA GLN A 39 -4.64 10.07 4.23
C GLN A 39 -4.98 10.46 5.68
N ASP A 40 -5.91 11.40 5.88
CA ASP A 40 -6.24 11.96 7.20
C ASP A 40 -6.85 10.89 8.12
N THR A 41 -7.50 9.89 7.54
CA THR A 41 -8.13 8.78 8.28
C THR A 41 -7.19 7.58 8.50
N LEU A 42 -5.94 7.63 8.05
CA LEU A 42 -4.96 6.57 8.34
C LEU A 42 -4.65 6.45 9.84
N SER A 43 -4.69 7.55 10.58
CA SER A 43 -4.54 7.53 12.04
C SER A 43 -5.66 6.74 12.75
N ILE A 44 -6.86 6.71 12.18
CA ILE A 44 -7.98 5.90 12.65
C ILE A 44 -7.72 4.42 12.38
N LEU A 45 -7.16 4.11 11.20
CA LEU A 45 -6.79 2.74 10.84
C LEU A 45 -5.64 2.21 11.71
N ASP A 46 -4.65 3.06 12.03
CA ASP A 46 -3.59 2.75 12.98
C ASP A 46 -4.17 2.44 14.36
N HIS A 47 -5.06 3.29 14.86
CA HIS A 47 -5.75 3.04 16.13
C HIS A 47 -6.54 1.72 16.10
N TYR A 48 -7.23 1.43 14.99
CA TYR A 48 -7.96 0.17 14.84
C TYR A 48 -7.02 -1.04 14.89
N ALA A 49 -5.87 -1.01 14.22
CA ALA A 49 -4.89 -2.08 14.27
C ALA A 49 -4.36 -2.32 15.70
N GLU A 50 -4.14 -1.25 16.47
CA GLU A 50 -3.73 -1.33 17.88
C GLU A 50 -4.79 -1.97 18.78
N LEU A 51 -6.09 -1.78 18.49
CA LEU A 51 -7.17 -2.39 19.28
C LEU A 51 -7.21 -3.92 19.18
N VAL A 52 -6.69 -4.49 18.09
CA VAL A 52 -6.68 -5.94 17.85
C VAL A 52 -5.41 -6.60 18.38
N ASP A 53 -4.70 -5.96 19.32
CA ASP A 53 -3.39 -6.34 19.86
C ASP A 53 -3.16 -7.87 19.94
N SER A 54 -2.05 -8.31 19.37
CA SER A 54 -1.67 -9.73 19.24
C SER A 54 -2.80 -10.61 18.69
N PRO A 55 -3.30 -10.31 17.48
CA PRO A 55 -4.41 -11.07 16.89
C PRO A 55 -3.99 -12.51 16.62
N ARG A 56 -4.96 -13.44 16.70
CA ARG A 56 -4.76 -14.82 16.25
C ARG A 56 -4.62 -14.84 14.73
N ASP A 57 -3.92 -15.83 14.19
CA ASP A 57 -3.65 -15.96 12.75
C ASP A 57 -4.94 -15.94 11.90
N GLU A 58 -6.03 -16.51 12.40
CA GLU A 58 -7.32 -16.49 11.69
C GLU A 58 -7.91 -15.07 11.59
N VAL A 59 -7.67 -14.24 12.62
CA VAL A 59 -8.11 -12.84 12.64
C VAL A 59 -7.25 -12.01 11.70
N VAL A 60 -5.93 -12.23 11.71
CA VAL A 60 -5.00 -11.58 10.78
C VAL A 60 -5.37 -11.89 9.33
N SER A 61 -5.72 -13.15 9.04
CA SER A 61 -6.11 -13.60 7.70
C SER A 61 -7.37 -12.90 7.16
N LEU A 62 -8.20 -12.37 8.05
CA LEU A 62 -9.36 -11.55 7.69
C LEU A 62 -9.01 -10.06 7.61
N LEU A 63 -8.28 -9.55 8.61
CA LEU A 63 -8.01 -8.12 8.76
C LEU A 63 -6.98 -7.59 7.75
N ALA A 64 -5.92 -8.35 7.46
CA ALA A 64 -4.87 -7.89 6.56
C ALA A 64 -5.41 -7.59 5.16
N PRO A 65 -6.23 -8.46 4.51
CA PRO A 65 -6.81 -8.15 3.20
C PRO A 65 -7.67 -6.88 3.19
N MET A 66 -8.58 -6.71 4.17
CA MET A 66 -9.46 -5.53 4.21
C MET A 66 -8.69 -4.24 4.52
N CYS A 67 -7.81 -4.24 5.52
CA CYS A 67 -6.99 -3.07 5.87
C CYS A 67 -6.03 -2.71 4.73
N GLY A 68 -5.43 -3.71 4.10
CA GLY A 68 -4.52 -3.54 2.98
C GLY A 68 -5.20 -3.02 1.72
N ALA A 69 -6.38 -3.53 1.37
CA ALA A 69 -7.18 -3.01 0.26
C ALA A 69 -7.56 -1.54 0.48
N TYR A 70 -8.04 -1.20 1.69
CA TYR A 70 -8.31 0.20 2.05
C TYR A 70 -7.07 1.08 1.92
N PHE A 71 -5.94 0.64 2.49
CA PHE A 71 -4.68 1.38 2.44
C PHE A 71 -4.19 1.59 1.00
N GLY A 72 -4.25 0.55 0.17
CA GLY A 72 -3.89 0.66 -1.24
C GLY A 72 -4.84 1.57 -2.03
N GLU A 73 -6.13 1.60 -1.71
CA GLU A 73 -7.07 2.56 -2.31
C GLU A 73 -6.79 4.01 -1.89
N VAL A 74 -6.37 4.25 -0.63
CA VAL A 74 -5.88 5.57 -0.19
C VAL A 74 -4.69 5.99 -1.04
N LEU A 75 -3.68 5.12 -1.19
CA LEU A 75 -2.50 5.39 -2.04
C LEU A 75 -2.88 5.66 -3.50
N ARG A 76 -3.70 4.78 -4.09
CA ARG A 76 -4.17 4.89 -5.48
C ARG A 76 -4.87 6.22 -5.74
N ARG A 77 -5.76 6.63 -4.84
CA ARG A 77 -6.53 7.88 -4.96
C ARG A 77 -5.67 9.11 -4.74
N HIS A 78 -4.75 9.05 -3.79
CA HIS A 78 -3.86 10.17 -3.45
C HIS A 78 -2.83 10.43 -4.56
N LEU A 79 -2.13 9.38 -4.99
CA LEU A 79 -1.04 9.47 -5.98
C LEU A 79 -1.55 9.53 -7.43
N ARG A 80 -2.83 9.16 -7.66
CA ARG A 80 -3.60 9.22 -8.92
C ARG A 80 -3.07 8.40 -10.10
N ASP A 81 -2.04 7.61 -9.85
CA ASP A 81 -1.28 6.87 -10.88
C ASP A 81 -1.17 5.38 -10.55
N GLY A 82 -1.83 4.95 -9.47
CA GLY A 82 -1.81 3.57 -9.00
C GLY A 82 -2.78 2.69 -9.79
N LYS A 83 -2.33 1.49 -10.15
CA LYS A 83 -3.12 0.41 -10.71
C LYS A 83 -2.92 -0.85 -9.87
N TRP A 84 -4.01 -1.50 -9.51
CA TRP A 84 -3.95 -2.84 -8.93
C TRP A 84 -3.68 -3.88 -10.02
N ASP A 85 -2.70 -4.73 -9.77
CA ASP A 85 -2.50 -6.01 -10.44
C ASP A 85 -2.91 -7.12 -9.47
N CYS A 86 -4.05 -7.75 -9.75
CA CYS A 86 -4.55 -8.89 -9.01
C CYS A 86 -4.77 -10.08 -9.96
N ALA A 87 -3.87 -10.28 -10.93
CA ALA A 87 -3.98 -11.40 -11.86
C ALA A 87 -3.93 -12.79 -11.20
N SER A 88 -3.43 -12.87 -9.96
CA SER A 88 -3.47 -14.08 -9.12
C SER A 88 -4.72 -14.07 -8.23
N ASP A 89 -5.28 -15.24 -7.95
CA ASP A 89 -6.37 -15.38 -6.97
C ASP A 89 -5.88 -15.23 -5.51
N THR A 90 -4.57 -15.08 -5.30
CA THR A 90 -3.96 -15.03 -3.96
C THR A 90 -3.54 -13.60 -3.60
N PRO A 91 -4.04 -13.03 -2.48
CA PRO A 91 -3.68 -11.68 -2.02
C PRO A 91 -2.17 -11.40 -1.85
N GLU A 92 -1.38 -12.45 -1.61
CA GLU A 92 0.09 -12.39 -1.50
C GLU A 92 0.77 -11.91 -2.78
N ASP A 93 0.16 -12.20 -3.92
CA ASP A 93 0.69 -11.87 -5.25
C ASP A 93 0.17 -10.54 -5.78
N TRP A 94 -0.81 -9.93 -5.12
CA TRP A 94 -1.40 -8.67 -5.56
C TRP A 94 -0.40 -7.52 -5.43
N ARG A 95 -0.38 -6.62 -6.40
CA ARG A 95 0.51 -5.46 -6.40
C ARG A 95 -0.26 -4.18 -6.68
N LEU A 96 0.13 -3.11 -6.01
CA LEU A 96 -0.18 -1.76 -6.43
C LEU A 96 1.03 -1.24 -7.20
N GLN A 97 0.86 -1.02 -8.50
CA GLN A 97 1.88 -0.53 -9.42
C GLN A 97 1.58 0.90 -9.83
N PHE A 98 2.60 1.69 -10.17
CA PHE A 98 2.43 3.08 -10.59
C PHE A 98 2.87 3.28 -12.04
N GLU A 99 2.02 3.83 -12.90
CA GLU A 99 2.28 3.85 -14.36
C GLU A 99 3.47 4.74 -14.74
N ARG A 100 3.76 5.78 -13.97
CA ARG A 100 4.78 6.80 -14.29
C ARG A 100 6.14 6.53 -13.64
N CYS A 101 6.28 5.46 -12.86
CA CYS A 101 7.56 5.10 -12.26
C CYS A 101 7.68 3.59 -12.01
N SER A 102 8.86 3.14 -11.57
CA SER A 102 9.11 1.71 -11.33
C SER A 102 8.60 1.21 -9.97
N LEU A 103 7.86 2.04 -9.22
CA LEU A 103 7.40 1.69 -7.89
C LEU A 103 6.30 0.64 -7.95
N GLU A 104 6.45 -0.40 -7.14
CA GLU A 104 5.39 -1.34 -6.80
C GLU A 104 5.53 -1.82 -5.35
N LEU A 105 4.43 -2.30 -4.77
CA LEU A 105 4.39 -2.94 -3.46
C LEU A 105 3.10 -3.75 -3.31
N ASN A 106 3.00 -4.55 -2.25
CA ASN A 106 1.77 -5.20 -1.81
C ASN A 106 1.19 -4.49 -0.57
N PRO A 107 0.10 -3.70 -0.70
CA PRO A 107 -0.55 -3.04 0.44
C PRO A 107 -1.13 -4.00 1.49
N ILE A 108 -1.51 -5.22 1.10
CA ILE A 108 -1.97 -6.27 2.03
C ILE A 108 -0.80 -6.80 2.86
N GLY A 109 0.37 -6.96 2.25
CA GLY A 109 1.62 -7.22 2.95
C GLY A 109 1.94 -6.13 3.99
N VAL A 110 1.74 -4.85 3.65
CA VAL A 110 1.91 -3.74 4.61
C VAL A 110 0.95 -3.88 5.80
N ALA A 111 -0.33 -4.17 5.54
CA ALA A 111 -1.32 -4.36 6.60
C ALA A 111 -0.97 -5.55 7.51
N LEU A 112 -0.47 -6.65 6.92
CA LEU A 112 0.01 -7.81 7.68
C LEU A 112 1.17 -7.43 8.62
N GLU A 113 2.12 -6.63 8.14
CA GLU A 113 3.24 -6.14 8.95
C GLU A 113 2.76 -5.26 10.10
N VAL A 114 1.83 -4.33 9.83
CA VAL A 114 1.22 -3.46 10.85
C VAL A 114 0.52 -4.26 11.94
N LEU A 115 -0.33 -5.23 11.55
CA LEU A 115 -1.13 -6.03 12.48
C LEU A 115 -0.29 -6.99 13.32
N THR A 116 0.81 -7.51 12.77
CA THR A 116 1.65 -8.52 13.44
C THR A 116 2.89 -7.92 14.11
N ARG A 117 3.23 -6.66 13.79
CA ARG A 117 4.49 -5.99 14.14
C ARG A 117 5.72 -6.84 13.79
N ARG A 118 5.69 -7.45 12.61
CA ARG A 118 6.74 -8.33 12.08
C ARG A 118 6.85 -8.15 10.58
N GLU A 119 8.01 -8.41 10.02
CA GLU A 119 8.17 -8.45 8.57
C GLU A 119 7.38 -9.59 7.93
N ALA A 120 6.71 -9.29 6.82
CA ALA A 120 5.94 -10.25 6.04
C ALA A 120 6.76 -10.73 4.84
N GLY A 121 7.77 -11.56 5.12
CA GLY A 121 8.66 -12.09 4.08
C GLY A 121 7.88 -12.77 2.94
N GLY A 122 8.23 -12.43 1.69
CA GLY A 122 7.59 -12.98 0.48
C GLY A 122 6.38 -12.19 -0.03
N TRP A 123 5.77 -11.32 0.79
CA TRP A 123 4.57 -10.57 0.39
C TRP A 123 4.86 -9.39 -0.55
N GLY A 124 6.09 -8.88 -0.58
CA GLY A 124 6.40 -7.65 -1.31
C GLY A 124 5.87 -6.39 -0.63
N SER A 125 5.76 -6.39 0.71
CA SER A 125 5.24 -5.28 1.51
C SER A 125 6.09 -4.00 1.46
N HIS A 126 7.38 -4.14 1.14
CA HIS A 126 8.33 -3.04 1.08
C HIS A 126 8.38 -2.44 -0.34
N LEU A 127 8.93 -1.24 -0.47
CA LEU A 127 9.10 -0.57 -1.76
C LEU A 127 9.93 -1.43 -2.72
N GLN A 128 9.33 -1.86 -3.82
CA GLN A 128 10.03 -2.50 -4.92
C GLN A 128 10.18 -1.48 -6.04
N VAL A 129 11.41 -1.31 -6.51
CA VAL A 129 11.77 -0.34 -7.56
C VAL A 129 12.81 -0.94 -8.50
N ALA A 130 12.91 -0.39 -9.70
CA ALA A 130 13.96 -0.77 -10.63
C ALA A 130 15.35 -0.54 -10.01
N PRO A 131 16.36 -1.39 -10.31
CA PRO A 131 17.70 -1.25 -9.72
C PRO A 131 18.34 0.13 -9.94
N VAL A 132 18.08 0.75 -11.09
CA VAL A 132 18.55 2.10 -11.46
C VAL A 132 17.99 3.19 -10.53
N ASP A 133 16.78 3.00 -10.00
CA ASP A 133 16.09 3.99 -9.19
C ASP A 133 16.39 3.88 -7.69
N ARG A 134 17.01 2.78 -7.25
CA ARG A 134 17.21 2.48 -5.82
C ARG A 134 17.96 3.60 -5.07
N ALA A 135 19.09 4.03 -5.62
CA ALA A 135 19.90 5.08 -4.99
C ALA A 135 19.15 6.43 -4.87
N LYS A 136 18.19 6.68 -5.76
CA LYS A 136 17.34 7.88 -5.74
C LYS A 136 16.32 7.80 -4.61
N VAL A 137 15.66 6.66 -4.47
CA VAL A 137 14.70 6.40 -3.39
C VAL A 137 15.40 6.44 -2.03
N ASP A 138 16.55 5.77 -1.89
CA ASP A 138 17.33 5.77 -0.64
C ASP A 138 17.69 7.20 -0.20
N ARG A 139 18.13 8.04 -1.15
CA ARG A 139 18.43 9.45 -0.88
C ARG A 139 17.17 10.21 -0.45
N ALA A 140 16.05 9.98 -1.12
CA ALA A 140 14.81 10.66 -0.79
C ALA A 140 14.26 10.28 0.58
N LEU A 141 14.41 9.02 0.99
CA LEU A 141 13.98 8.53 2.29
C LEU A 141 14.93 8.94 3.41
N SER A 142 16.21 9.18 3.12
CA SER A 142 17.20 9.61 4.13
C SER A 142 16.83 10.90 4.87
N VAL A 143 15.91 11.71 4.33
CA VAL A 143 15.39 12.93 4.98
C VAL A 143 14.62 12.66 6.26
N PHE A 144 14.02 11.46 6.38
CA PHE A 144 13.30 11.04 7.59
C PHE A 144 14.24 10.56 8.69
N GLY A 145 15.50 10.27 8.36
CA GLY A 145 16.45 9.66 9.29
C GLY A 145 16.01 8.27 9.74
N ASP A 146 16.45 7.87 10.94
CA ASP A 146 16.09 6.57 11.52
C ASP A 146 14.63 6.61 12.02
N VAL A 147 13.79 5.73 11.47
CA VAL A 147 12.42 5.51 11.93
C VAL A 147 12.45 4.55 13.11
N ARG A 148 11.70 4.86 14.17
CA ARG A 148 11.56 3.94 15.31
C ARG A 148 10.83 2.68 14.86
N GLU A 149 11.25 1.52 15.36
CA GLU A 149 10.66 0.23 15.00
C GLU A 149 9.13 0.22 15.17
N ASP A 150 8.61 0.75 16.28
CA ASP A 150 7.17 0.84 16.52
C ASP A 150 6.45 1.78 15.55
N ASP A 151 7.12 2.82 15.06
CA ASP A 151 6.54 3.77 14.11
C ASP A 151 6.53 3.20 12.69
N PHE A 152 7.46 2.29 12.35
CA PHE A 152 7.48 1.60 11.06
C PHE A 152 6.21 0.76 10.82
N TYR A 153 5.62 0.22 11.88
CA TYR A 153 4.38 -0.56 11.84
C TYR A 153 3.12 0.30 11.97
N LYS A 154 3.10 1.46 11.29
CA LYS A 154 1.92 2.34 11.18
C LYS A 154 1.63 2.66 9.72
N PHE A 155 0.37 2.57 9.32
CA PHE A 155 -0.11 2.94 7.98
C PHE A 155 0.25 4.38 7.63
N GLY A 156 0.11 5.33 8.57
CA GLY A 156 0.49 6.73 8.32
C GLY A 156 1.98 6.89 7.96
N VAL A 157 2.87 6.24 8.71
CA VAL A 157 4.32 6.31 8.47
C VAL A 157 4.69 5.60 7.16
N ARG A 158 4.06 4.46 6.88
CA ARG A 158 4.25 3.74 5.61
C ARG A 158 3.79 4.59 4.42
N PHE A 159 2.66 5.28 4.55
CA PHE A 159 2.16 6.20 3.54
C PHE A 159 3.17 7.31 3.22
N GLU A 160 3.71 7.99 4.24
CA GLU A 160 4.69 9.06 4.03
C GLU A 160 5.94 8.58 3.30
N GLY A 161 6.46 7.40 3.67
CA GLY A 161 7.60 6.80 2.98
C GLY A 161 7.30 6.45 1.52
N ILE A 162 6.12 5.88 1.24
CA ILE A 162 5.68 5.54 -0.12
C ILE A 162 5.49 6.80 -0.96
N GLU A 163 4.83 7.84 -0.42
CA GLU A 163 4.64 9.12 -1.10
C GLU A 163 5.98 9.76 -1.45
N GLN A 164 6.91 9.82 -0.48
CA GLN A 164 8.23 10.40 -0.70
C GLN A 164 9.02 9.64 -1.78
N ALA A 165 8.96 8.30 -1.77
CA ALA A 165 9.59 7.48 -2.79
C ALA A 165 8.98 7.75 -4.17
N TYR A 166 7.65 7.78 -4.28
CA TYR A 166 6.94 8.09 -5.52
C TYR A 166 7.32 9.47 -6.08
N LEU A 167 7.26 10.51 -5.24
CA LEU A 167 7.62 11.88 -5.64
C LEU A 167 9.09 11.98 -6.09
N ALA A 168 9.98 11.29 -5.40
CA ALA A 168 11.37 11.20 -5.80
C ALA A 168 11.51 10.59 -7.19
N LEU A 169 10.83 9.46 -7.46
CA LEU A 169 10.87 8.80 -8.75
C LEU A 169 10.34 9.69 -9.88
N LEU A 170 9.23 10.40 -9.66
CA LEU A 170 8.67 11.32 -10.67
C LEU A 170 9.58 12.52 -11.00
N ASN A 171 10.31 13.03 -10.02
CA ASN A 171 11.24 14.13 -10.23
C ASN A 171 12.48 13.62 -10.97
N ASN A 172 12.42 13.55 -12.31
CA ASN A 172 13.54 13.20 -13.16
C ASN A 172 14.31 14.47 -13.58
N PRO A 173 15.43 14.84 -12.93
CA PRO A 173 16.28 15.92 -13.44
C PRO A 173 17.00 15.55 -14.75
N GLU A 174 17.02 14.27 -15.15
CA GLU A 174 17.70 13.80 -16.36
C GLU A 174 16.78 13.72 -17.61
N GLY A 175 15.52 14.16 -17.49
CA GLY A 175 14.56 14.19 -18.60
C GLY A 175 14.58 15.46 -19.47
N MET A 176 15.58 16.34 -19.31
CA MET A 176 15.71 17.57 -20.10
C MET A 176 17.16 17.83 -20.54
N ALA A 177 17.74 16.88 -21.25
CA ALA A 177 18.74 17.20 -22.27
C ALA A 177 18.04 17.11 -23.64
N PRO A 178 18.01 18.18 -24.45
CA PRO A 178 17.66 18.00 -25.85
C PRO A 178 18.72 17.10 -26.50
N ASP A 179 18.26 16.15 -27.32
CA ASP A 179 19.14 15.38 -28.21
C ASP A 179 20.00 16.35 -29.04
N PRO A 180 21.29 16.03 -29.28
CA PRO A 180 22.20 16.89 -30.04
C PRO A 180 21.82 17.08 -31.50
#